data_AF-A0A357FVW1-F1
#
_entry.id   AF-A0A357FVW1-F1
#
_cell.length_a   1.000
_cell.length_b   1.000
_cell.length_c   1.000
_cell.angle_alpha   90.00
_cell.angle_beta   90.00
_cell.angle_gamma   90.00
#
_symmetry.space_group_name_H-M   'P 1'
#
loop_
_entity.id
_entity.type
_entity.pdbx_description
1 polymer ?
#
loop_
_entity_poly.entity_id
_entity_poly.type
_entity_poly.pdbx_seq_one_letter_code
_entity_poly.pdbx_strand_id
1 'polypeptide(L)'
;MNKKVLKRFLPLVLIVLLIGVAWTSGLMDMVNLEAVKAQRGYLLDMVSAHPVLSVAGFTALYAAAVALSLPIATLLTLLGGFLFGRWLGTAAIVIGATAGATILFLIARSAVGDSLREKAGPLYNKIAANMEKNATSYMLFMRLVPLFPFFLVNIVPALFNVRLLPYALTTFFGIIPGTFVYANVGRELGTIESLSDLASPQTLIAFTLLGLFALIPTIYKQIKGRKKVAAALLGVMLATAHPAQAGENYDRFLSLYDGLLQAYVRPAEKDGIAYNGVDYDGWAADSRHREALKLLLVGNPGSYAGDEKTAFWINAYNFLTIELIVREGERKSIKNLGGTFTSPWTRHAWPLAGMDYTLDHIEHKILRPIGDARIHFAINCASVSCPDLRRESYKAGTLDQQLDEQVKTAMANTGKVMRKDGDTLYVSKIFDWFADDFKRGDVKGWLGDYAGIDPNASLRFMDYDWSLNKVN
;
A
#
# COMPACT_ATOMS: atom_id res chain seq x y z
N MET A 1 22.32 -50.04 3.64
CA MET A 1 21.59 -49.08 2.76
C MET A 1 22.23 -49.11 1.36
N ASN A 2 21.45 -49.27 0.30
CA ASN A 2 21.97 -49.45 -1.07
C ASN A 2 22.73 -48.18 -1.56
N LYS A 3 23.96 -48.32 -2.08
CA LYS A 3 24.80 -47.17 -2.53
C LYS A 3 24.08 -46.28 -3.55
N LYS A 4 23.16 -46.83 -4.36
CA LYS A 4 22.31 -46.07 -5.28
C LYS A 4 21.28 -45.18 -4.56
N VAL A 5 20.69 -45.68 -3.48
CA VAL A 5 19.73 -44.93 -2.64
C VAL A 5 20.45 -43.78 -1.92
N LEU A 6 21.65 -44.04 -1.39
CA LEU A 6 22.44 -43.00 -0.73
C LEU A 6 22.84 -41.86 -1.69
N LYS A 7 23.33 -42.17 -2.90
CA LYS A 7 23.66 -41.16 -3.93
C LYS A 7 22.46 -40.32 -4.39
N ARG A 8 21.26 -40.92 -4.37
CA ARG A 8 20.01 -40.29 -4.78
C ARG A 8 19.51 -39.23 -3.79
N PHE A 9 19.62 -39.49 -2.48
CA PHE A 9 19.20 -38.56 -1.44
C PHE A 9 20.31 -37.59 -1.00
N LEU A 10 21.56 -37.85 -1.36
CA LEU A 10 22.71 -37.03 -0.99
C LEU A 10 22.53 -35.52 -1.26
N PRO A 11 22.02 -35.07 -2.43
CA PRO A 11 21.81 -33.64 -2.65
C PRO A 11 20.80 -33.01 -1.69
N LEU A 12 19.74 -33.73 -1.33
CA LEU A 12 18.71 -33.25 -0.40
C LEU A 12 19.26 -33.18 1.03
N VAL A 13 20.05 -34.17 1.43
CA VAL A 13 20.76 -34.19 2.72
C VAL A 13 21.76 -33.04 2.80
N LEU A 14 22.50 -32.76 1.72
CA LEU A 14 23.41 -31.63 1.65
C LEU A 14 22.68 -30.29 1.78
N ILE A 15 21.52 -30.12 1.14
CA ILE A 15 20.68 -28.92 1.31
C ILE A 15 20.26 -28.75 2.78
N VAL A 16 19.76 -29.82 3.42
CA VAL A 16 19.35 -29.77 4.84
C VAL A 16 20.53 -29.44 5.75
N LEU A 17 21.71 -30.03 5.51
CA LEU A 17 22.93 -29.72 6.27
C LEU A 17 23.37 -28.26 6.07
N LEU A 18 23.35 -27.75 4.83
CA LEU A 18 23.70 -26.36 4.55
C LEU A 18 22.72 -25.37 5.19
N ILE A 19 21.42 -25.69 5.22
CA ILE A 19 20.42 -24.90 5.97
C ILE A 19 20.75 -24.92 7.47
N GLY A 20 21.04 -26.10 8.04
CA GLY A 20 21.40 -26.24 9.46
C GLY A 20 22.67 -25.47 9.83
N VAL A 21 23.69 -25.50 8.96
CA VAL A 21 24.91 -24.69 9.13
C VAL A 21 24.61 -23.20 9.03
N ALA A 22 23.80 -22.76 8.06
CA ALA A 22 23.43 -21.35 7.92
C ALA A 22 22.65 -20.81 9.14
N TRP A 23 21.82 -21.63 9.77
CA TRP A 23 21.10 -21.28 10.99
C TRP A 23 22.00 -21.25 12.22
N THR A 24 22.92 -22.20 12.35
CA THR A 24 23.80 -22.30 13.54
C THR A 24 25.01 -21.37 13.49
N SER A 25 25.39 -20.87 12.31
CA SER A 25 26.54 -19.96 12.14
C SER A 25 26.24 -18.49 12.50
N GLY A 26 24.98 -18.15 12.83
CA GLY A 26 24.56 -16.76 13.02
C GLY A 26 24.44 -15.96 11.71
N LEU A 27 24.64 -16.61 10.54
CA LEU A 27 24.53 -15.94 9.24
C LEU A 27 23.15 -15.32 9.03
N MET A 28 22.09 -15.98 9.50
CA MET A 28 20.72 -15.46 9.39
C MET A 28 20.51 -14.20 10.25
N ASP A 29 21.23 -14.06 11.37
CA ASP A 29 21.19 -12.87 12.21
C ASP A 29 21.98 -11.71 11.60
N MET A 30 23.03 -12.02 10.82
CA MET A 30 23.81 -11.03 10.08
C MET A 30 23.12 -10.55 8.80
N VAL A 31 22.27 -11.38 8.18
CA VAL A 31 21.58 -11.10 6.93
C VAL A 31 20.14 -10.65 7.23
N ASN A 32 20.03 -9.42 7.73
CA ASN A 32 18.76 -8.78 8.08
C ASN A 32 18.65 -7.36 7.49
N LEU A 33 17.47 -6.74 7.63
CA LEU A 33 17.19 -5.42 7.05
C LEU A 33 18.08 -4.31 7.65
N GLU A 34 18.35 -4.33 8.95
CA GLU A 34 19.21 -3.35 9.61
C GLU A 34 20.65 -3.44 9.13
N ALA A 35 21.18 -4.64 8.99
CA ALA A 35 22.53 -4.87 8.46
C ALA A 35 22.68 -4.34 7.03
N VAL A 36 21.66 -4.55 6.18
CA VAL A 36 21.62 -3.98 4.82
C VAL A 36 21.59 -2.45 4.86
N LYS A 37 20.78 -1.85 5.75
CA LYS A 37 20.71 -0.39 5.93
C LYS A 37 22.02 0.19 6.44
N ALA A 38 22.69 -0.49 7.37
CA ALA A 38 23.97 -0.05 7.93
C ALA A 38 25.10 -0.06 6.90
N GLN A 39 25.07 -1.01 5.95
CA GLN A 39 26.06 -1.13 4.87
C GLN A 39 25.64 -0.45 3.56
N ARG A 40 24.62 0.41 3.60
CA ARG A 40 24.01 1.05 2.42
C ARG A 40 25.04 1.72 1.50
N GLY A 41 25.91 2.56 2.07
CA GLY A 41 26.92 3.31 1.30
C GLY A 41 27.89 2.37 0.58
N TYR A 42 28.48 1.43 1.33
CA TYR A 42 29.40 0.44 0.80
C TYR A 42 28.80 -0.40 -0.35
N LEU A 43 27.55 -0.84 -0.21
CA LEU A 43 26.89 -1.64 -1.23
C LEU A 43 26.62 -0.85 -2.51
N LEU A 44 26.21 0.42 -2.40
CA LEU A 44 26.01 1.28 -3.55
C LEU A 44 27.33 1.60 -4.24
N ASP A 45 28.39 1.89 -3.48
CA ASP A 45 29.73 2.15 -4.01
C ASP A 45 30.28 0.93 -4.77
N MET A 46 30.08 -0.28 -4.24
CA MET A 46 30.47 -1.54 -4.90
C MET A 46 29.71 -1.74 -6.22
N VAL A 47 28.40 -1.48 -6.25
CA VAL A 47 27.59 -1.57 -7.47
C VAL A 47 28.03 -0.53 -8.50
N SER A 48 28.30 0.70 -8.07
CA SER A 48 28.80 1.77 -8.94
C SER A 48 30.19 1.47 -9.50
N ALA A 49 31.08 0.86 -8.72
CA ALA A 49 32.42 0.48 -9.17
C ALA A 49 32.40 -0.69 -10.17
N HIS A 50 31.51 -1.68 -9.97
CA HIS A 50 31.44 -2.90 -10.79
C HIS A 50 30.00 -3.30 -11.14
N PRO A 51 29.30 -2.56 -12.00
CA PRO A 51 27.85 -2.74 -12.21
C PRO A 51 27.48 -4.10 -12.79
N VAL A 52 28.21 -4.56 -13.83
CA VAL A 52 27.93 -5.85 -14.49
C VAL A 52 28.21 -7.03 -13.56
N LEU A 53 29.37 -7.00 -12.87
CA LEU A 53 29.76 -8.06 -11.95
C LEU A 53 28.81 -8.11 -10.74
N SER A 54 28.34 -6.96 -10.26
CA SER A 54 27.39 -6.89 -9.16
C SER A 54 26.04 -7.51 -9.52
N VAL A 55 25.50 -7.23 -10.71
CA VAL A 55 24.26 -7.85 -11.20
C VAL A 55 24.44 -9.36 -11.39
N ALA A 56 25.54 -9.79 -12.01
CA ALA A 56 25.82 -11.21 -12.23
C ALA A 56 26.02 -11.98 -10.92
N GLY A 57 26.81 -11.42 -10.00
CA GLY A 57 27.06 -11.98 -8.66
C GLY A 57 25.78 -12.05 -7.83
N PHE A 58 24.97 -10.99 -7.83
CA PHE A 58 23.67 -10.99 -7.16
C PHE A 58 22.72 -12.04 -7.77
N THR A 59 22.66 -12.16 -9.10
CA THR A 59 21.82 -13.17 -9.78
C THR A 59 22.23 -14.59 -9.39
N ALA A 60 23.55 -14.86 -9.34
CA ALA A 60 24.09 -16.14 -8.90
C ALA A 60 23.80 -16.43 -7.42
N LEU A 61 23.96 -15.42 -6.55
CA LEU A 61 23.60 -15.51 -5.14
C LEU A 61 22.12 -15.83 -4.94
N TYR A 62 21.23 -15.15 -5.69
CA TYR A 62 19.79 -15.40 -5.64
C TYR A 62 19.46 -16.83 -6.10
N ALA A 63 20.08 -17.30 -7.20
CA ALA A 63 19.92 -18.66 -7.68
C ALA A 63 20.36 -19.70 -6.63
N ALA A 64 21.50 -19.48 -5.97
CA ALA A 64 21.98 -20.34 -4.91
C ALA A 64 21.02 -20.37 -3.71
N ALA A 65 20.55 -19.20 -3.27
CA ALA A 65 19.60 -19.09 -2.16
C ALA A 65 18.30 -19.87 -2.43
N VAL A 66 17.76 -19.75 -3.66
CA VAL A 66 16.57 -20.50 -4.07
C VAL A 66 16.83 -22.00 -4.21
N ALA A 67 17.97 -22.40 -4.81
CA ALA A 67 18.33 -23.81 -4.96
C ALA A 67 18.48 -24.50 -3.60
N LEU A 68 18.97 -23.78 -2.60
CA LEU A 68 19.11 -24.23 -1.22
C LEU A 68 17.83 -24.06 -0.38
N SER A 69 16.74 -23.55 -0.97
CA SER A 69 15.46 -23.27 -0.27
C SER A 69 15.62 -22.38 0.98
N LEU A 70 16.57 -21.45 0.97
CA LEU A 70 16.80 -20.55 2.09
C LEU A 70 15.63 -19.55 2.22
N PRO A 71 15.08 -19.32 3.44
CA PRO A 71 13.97 -18.40 3.66
C PRO A 71 14.41 -16.92 3.67
N ILE A 72 15.32 -16.53 2.78
CA ILE A 72 15.88 -15.16 2.65
C ILE A 72 15.48 -14.47 1.35
N ALA A 73 14.67 -15.13 0.52
CA ALA A 73 14.30 -14.64 -0.81
C ALA A 73 13.63 -13.25 -0.77
N THR A 74 12.77 -12.99 0.22
CA THR A 74 12.12 -11.68 0.39
C THR A 74 13.14 -10.56 0.62
N LEU A 75 14.09 -10.77 1.54
CA LEU A 75 15.14 -9.80 1.83
C LEU A 75 16.06 -9.59 0.62
N LEU A 76 16.46 -10.66 -0.07
CA LEU A 76 17.24 -10.56 -1.30
C LEU A 76 16.48 -9.81 -2.40
N THR A 77 15.17 -10.00 -2.52
CA THR A 77 14.33 -9.32 -3.51
C THR A 77 14.30 -7.80 -3.24
N LEU A 78 14.13 -7.41 -1.97
CA LEU A 78 14.21 -6.00 -1.56
C LEU A 78 15.59 -5.42 -1.82
N LEU A 79 16.66 -6.15 -1.48
CA LEU A 79 18.04 -5.76 -1.73
C LEU A 79 18.31 -5.57 -3.24
N GLY A 80 17.81 -6.46 -4.10
CA GLY A 80 17.96 -6.31 -5.55
C GLY A 80 17.26 -5.07 -6.09
N GLY A 81 16.06 -4.75 -5.56
CA GLY A 81 15.36 -3.51 -5.86
C GLY A 81 16.11 -2.25 -5.40
N PHE A 82 16.72 -2.32 -4.21
CA PHE A 82 17.56 -1.26 -3.65
C PHE A 82 18.83 -1.01 -4.50
N LEU A 83 19.55 -2.07 -4.88
CA LEU A 83 20.83 -1.97 -5.57
C LEU A 83 20.71 -1.63 -7.05
N PHE A 84 19.72 -2.21 -7.74
CA PHE A 84 19.63 -2.16 -9.20
C PHE A 84 18.36 -1.43 -9.69
N GLY A 85 17.52 -0.95 -8.77
CA GLY A 85 16.22 -0.36 -9.10
C GLY A 85 15.18 -1.41 -9.51
N ARG A 86 13.94 -0.96 -9.69
CA ARG A 86 12.79 -1.84 -9.96
C ARG A 86 12.92 -2.70 -11.21
N TRP A 87 13.46 -2.16 -12.30
CA TRP A 87 13.48 -2.86 -13.59
C TRP A 87 14.61 -3.88 -13.67
N LEU A 88 15.86 -3.44 -13.47
CA LEU A 88 17.03 -4.31 -13.54
C LEU A 88 17.08 -5.29 -12.36
N GLY A 89 16.67 -4.84 -11.15
CA GLY A 89 16.49 -5.70 -10.00
C GLY A 89 15.49 -6.82 -10.28
N THR A 90 14.30 -6.50 -10.82
CA THR A 90 13.31 -7.52 -11.20
C THR A 90 13.87 -8.52 -12.20
N ALA A 91 14.56 -8.06 -13.24
CA ALA A 91 15.16 -8.94 -14.23
C ALA A 91 16.19 -9.90 -13.61
N ALA A 92 17.13 -9.37 -12.82
CA ALA A 92 18.15 -10.17 -12.12
C ALA A 92 17.53 -11.21 -11.18
N ILE A 93 16.51 -10.81 -10.42
CA ILE A 93 15.81 -11.68 -9.47
C ILE A 93 15.04 -12.78 -10.22
N VAL A 94 14.29 -12.46 -11.27
CA VAL A 94 13.51 -13.44 -12.04
C VAL A 94 14.42 -14.50 -12.67
N ILE A 95 15.56 -14.07 -13.23
CA ILE A 95 16.56 -14.98 -13.82
C ILE A 95 17.14 -15.88 -12.73
N GLY A 96 17.62 -15.31 -11.63
CA GLY A 96 18.22 -16.06 -10.53
C GLY A 96 17.23 -17.03 -9.89
N ALA A 97 16.02 -16.56 -9.59
CA ALA A 97 14.94 -17.35 -9.02
C ALA A 97 14.56 -18.54 -9.93
N THR A 98 14.43 -18.30 -11.24
CA THR A 98 14.09 -19.36 -12.20
C THR A 98 15.20 -20.40 -12.31
N ALA A 99 16.46 -19.97 -12.35
CA ALA A 99 17.61 -20.87 -12.39
C ALA A 99 17.69 -21.73 -11.13
N GLY A 100 17.64 -21.10 -9.94
CA GLY A 100 17.67 -21.80 -8.66
C GLY A 100 16.50 -22.76 -8.46
N ALA A 101 15.28 -22.33 -8.81
CA ALA A 101 14.07 -23.13 -8.71
C ALA A 101 14.15 -24.35 -9.65
N THR A 102 14.70 -24.17 -10.85
CA THR A 102 14.94 -25.27 -11.81
C THR A 102 15.93 -26.31 -11.27
N ILE A 103 17.03 -25.87 -10.63
CA ILE A 103 17.99 -26.77 -9.98
C ILE A 103 17.30 -27.58 -8.87
N LEU A 104 16.59 -26.90 -7.96
CA LEU A 104 15.86 -27.53 -6.87
C LEU A 104 14.81 -28.52 -7.39
N PHE A 105 14.07 -28.15 -8.44
CA PHE A 105 13.08 -29.00 -9.08
C PHE A 105 13.71 -30.31 -9.61
N LEU A 106 14.85 -30.23 -10.30
CA LEU A 106 15.55 -31.40 -10.82
C LEU A 106 16.10 -32.30 -9.69
N ILE A 107 16.61 -31.69 -8.62
CA ILE A 107 17.06 -32.41 -7.42
C ILE A 107 15.86 -33.12 -6.77
N ALA A 108 14.76 -32.42 -6.50
CA ALA A 108 13.58 -32.99 -5.85
C ALA A 108 12.92 -34.10 -6.69
N ARG A 109 12.88 -33.92 -8.02
CA ARG A 109 12.33 -34.92 -8.96
C ARG A 109 13.13 -36.22 -8.92
N SER A 110 14.46 -36.12 -9.04
CA SER A 110 15.34 -37.28 -9.01
C SER A 110 15.42 -37.92 -7.62
N ALA A 111 15.43 -37.14 -6.54
CA ALA A 111 15.54 -37.64 -5.18
C ALA A 111 14.25 -38.34 -4.70
N VAL A 112 13.10 -37.69 -4.86
CA VAL A 112 11.83 -38.12 -4.23
C VAL A 112 10.79 -38.52 -5.27
N GLY A 113 10.67 -37.77 -6.37
CA GLY A 113 9.62 -37.95 -7.39
C GLY A 113 9.55 -39.38 -7.95
N ASP A 114 10.68 -39.93 -8.42
CA ASP A 114 10.63 -41.27 -9.05
C ASP A 114 10.36 -42.40 -8.02
N SER A 115 10.78 -42.25 -6.76
CA SER A 115 10.53 -43.25 -5.70
C SER A 115 9.10 -43.20 -5.20
N LEU A 116 8.50 -42.01 -5.12
CA LEU A 116 7.09 -41.86 -4.75
C LEU A 116 6.22 -42.56 -5.79
N ARG A 117 6.58 -42.44 -7.07
CA ARG A 117 5.90 -43.06 -8.20
C ARG A 117 5.98 -44.58 -8.21
N GLU A 118 7.12 -45.17 -7.88
CA GLU A 118 7.29 -46.63 -7.78
C GLU A 118 6.40 -47.25 -6.69
N LYS A 119 6.06 -46.48 -5.65
CA LYS A 119 5.23 -46.92 -4.52
C LYS A 119 3.82 -46.32 -4.53
N ALA A 120 3.44 -45.62 -5.60
CA ALA A 120 2.22 -44.83 -5.66
C ALA A 120 0.98 -45.67 -6.00
N GLY A 121 -0.10 -45.43 -5.25
CA GLY A 121 -1.41 -46.03 -5.51
C GLY A 121 -2.25 -45.30 -6.58
N PRO A 122 -3.46 -45.83 -6.88
CA PRO A 122 -4.35 -45.29 -7.93
C PRO A 122 -4.72 -43.81 -7.74
N LEU A 123 -4.86 -43.36 -6.48
CA LEU A 123 -5.19 -41.98 -6.15
C LEU A 123 -4.08 -40.99 -6.56
N TYR A 124 -2.81 -41.35 -6.30
CA TYR A 124 -1.66 -40.53 -6.72
C TYR A 124 -1.62 -40.41 -8.24
N ASN A 125 -1.76 -41.52 -8.97
CA ASN A 125 -1.73 -41.52 -10.43
C ASN A 125 -2.83 -40.62 -11.04
N LYS A 126 -4.02 -40.62 -10.43
CA LYS A 126 -5.12 -39.75 -10.84
C LYS A 126 -4.81 -38.27 -10.60
N ILE A 127 -4.26 -37.91 -9.44
CA ILE A 127 -3.90 -36.53 -9.09
C ILE A 127 -2.74 -36.05 -9.97
N ALA A 128 -1.68 -36.84 -10.12
CA ALA A 128 -0.52 -36.53 -10.94
C ALA A 128 -0.91 -36.32 -12.41
N ALA A 129 -1.76 -37.18 -12.99
CA ALA A 129 -2.24 -37.00 -14.36
C ALA A 129 -3.05 -35.71 -14.56
N ASN A 130 -3.91 -35.35 -13.59
CA ASN A 130 -4.66 -34.09 -13.65
C ASN A 130 -3.74 -32.87 -13.50
N MET A 131 -2.74 -32.96 -12.62
CA MET A 131 -1.77 -31.90 -12.40
C MET A 131 -0.84 -31.72 -13.61
N GLU A 132 -0.38 -32.79 -14.26
CA GLU A 132 0.41 -32.70 -15.49
C GLU A 132 -0.41 -32.05 -16.62
N LYS A 133 -1.67 -32.48 -16.80
CA LYS A 133 -2.55 -31.96 -17.85
C LYS A 133 -2.85 -30.46 -17.73
N ASN A 134 -2.92 -29.95 -16.49
CA ASN A 134 -3.24 -28.55 -16.20
C ASN A 134 -2.08 -27.80 -15.53
N ALA A 135 -0.86 -28.28 -15.72
CA ALA A 135 0.32 -27.83 -14.98
C ALA A 135 0.50 -26.32 -15.08
N THR A 136 0.34 -25.74 -16.27
CA THR A 136 0.52 -24.30 -16.50
C THR A 136 -0.39 -23.45 -15.61
N SER A 137 -1.70 -23.75 -15.58
CA SER A 137 -2.67 -23.02 -14.77
C SER A 137 -2.41 -23.18 -13.28
N TYR A 138 -2.15 -24.40 -12.80
CA TYR A 138 -1.88 -24.62 -11.38
C TYR A 138 -0.58 -23.97 -10.92
N MET A 139 0.47 -24.01 -11.75
CA MET A 139 1.74 -23.38 -11.41
C MET A 139 1.66 -21.85 -11.40
N LEU A 140 0.96 -21.25 -12.37
CA LEU A 140 0.70 -19.81 -12.39
C LEU A 140 -0.13 -19.40 -11.18
N PHE A 141 -1.21 -20.13 -10.87
CA PHE A 141 -2.01 -19.87 -9.66
C PHE A 141 -1.14 -19.87 -8.40
N MET A 142 -0.36 -20.92 -8.18
CA MET A 142 0.50 -21.02 -6.98
C MET A 142 1.60 -19.95 -6.90
N ARG A 143 2.03 -19.39 -8.04
CA ARG A 143 3.09 -18.35 -8.09
C ARG A 143 2.54 -16.95 -7.98
N LEU A 144 1.33 -16.73 -8.48
CA LEU A 144 0.66 -15.45 -8.40
C LEU A 144 0.04 -15.28 -7.02
N VAL A 145 -0.59 -16.31 -6.45
CA VAL A 145 -1.22 -16.23 -5.12
C VAL A 145 -0.15 -16.32 -4.01
N PRO A 146 0.04 -15.29 -3.18
CA PRO A 146 1.10 -15.19 -2.16
C PRO A 146 0.84 -16.02 -0.90
N LEU A 147 -0.13 -16.95 -0.94
CA LEU A 147 -0.45 -17.83 0.18
C LEU A 147 0.49 -19.04 0.28
N PHE A 148 1.19 -19.35 -0.81
CA PHE A 148 2.03 -20.53 -0.89
C PHE A 148 3.50 -20.17 -0.66
N PRO A 149 4.20 -20.82 0.30
CA PRO A 149 5.61 -20.60 0.50
C PRO A 149 6.42 -20.91 -0.78
N PHE A 150 7.40 -20.05 -1.09
CA PHE A 150 8.15 -20.16 -2.35
C PHE A 150 8.89 -21.50 -2.51
N PHE A 151 9.43 -22.07 -1.44
CA PHE A 151 10.08 -23.39 -1.49
C PHE A 151 9.08 -24.50 -1.84
N LEU A 152 7.84 -24.41 -1.32
CA LEU A 152 6.81 -25.43 -1.50
C LEU A 152 6.37 -25.48 -2.96
N VAL A 153 6.14 -24.33 -3.58
CA VAL A 153 5.71 -24.22 -5.00
C VAL A 153 6.81 -24.65 -6.00
N ASN A 154 8.04 -24.83 -5.52
CA ASN A 154 9.17 -25.35 -6.30
C ASN A 154 9.32 -26.87 -6.16
N ILE A 155 9.02 -27.44 -4.99
CA ILE A 155 9.13 -28.89 -4.74
C ILE A 155 7.89 -29.65 -5.23
N VAL A 156 6.68 -29.13 -4.97
CA VAL A 156 5.42 -29.82 -5.31
C VAL A 156 5.35 -30.24 -6.78
N PRO A 157 5.64 -29.37 -7.77
CA PRO A 157 5.66 -29.76 -9.19
C PRO A 157 6.60 -30.94 -9.51
N ALA A 158 7.72 -31.05 -8.79
CA ALA A 158 8.69 -32.13 -8.97
C ALA A 158 8.13 -33.48 -8.49
N LEU A 159 7.31 -33.48 -7.45
CA LEU A 159 6.68 -34.68 -6.88
C LEU A 159 5.55 -35.24 -7.75
N PHE A 160 4.92 -34.41 -8.58
CA PHE A 160 3.80 -34.77 -9.46
C PHE A 160 4.18 -34.82 -10.94
N ASN A 161 5.47 -35.00 -11.25
CA ASN A 161 5.98 -35.25 -12.60
C ASN A 161 5.62 -34.18 -13.64
N VAL A 162 5.58 -32.91 -13.23
CA VAL A 162 5.40 -31.81 -14.17
C VAL A 162 6.61 -31.77 -15.14
N ARG A 163 6.38 -31.37 -16.39
CA ARG A 163 7.46 -31.24 -17.38
C ARG A 163 8.32 -30.01 -17.07
N LEU A 164 9.62 -30.12 -17.32
CA LEU A 164 10.60 -29.08 -17.00
C LEU A 164 10.29 -27.75 -17.67
N LEU A 165 9.95 -27.77 -18.97
CA LEU A 165 9.73 -26.54 -19.74
C LEU A 165 8.50 -25.74 -19.25
N PRO A 166 7.29 -26.34 -19.09
CA PRO A 166 6.17 -25.66 -18.45
C PRO A 166 6.51 -25.12 -17.05
N TYR A 167 7.27 -25.88 -16.26
CA TYR A 167 7.69 -25.45 -14.92
C TYR A 167 8.60 -24.22 -14.98
N ALA A 168 9.63 -24.24 -15.83
CA ALA A 168 10.56 -23.12 -15.98
C ALA A 168 9.86 -21.88 -16.53
N LEU A 169 9.01 -22.01 -17.56
CA LEU A 169 8.29 -20.87 -18.15
C LEU A 169 7.28 -20.26 -17.18
N THR A 170 6.49 -21.09 -16.47
CA THR A 170 5.54 -20.56 -15.48
C THR A 170 6.23 -19.96 -14.26
N THR A 171 7.42 -20.45 -13.91
CA THR A 171 8.27 -19.79 -12.89
C THR A 171 8.76 -18.45 -13.40
N PHE A 172 9.36 -18.42 -14.58
CA PHE A 172 9.89 -17.20 -15.17
C PHE A 172 8.82 -16.11 -15.29
N PHE A 173 7.68 -16.40 -15.92
CA PHE A 173 6.63 -15.39 -16.13
C PHE A 173 5.75 -15.18 -14.90
N GLY A 174 5.45 -16.24 -14.16
CA GLY A 174 4.48 -16.19 -13.05
C GLY A 174 4.97 -15.38 -11.85
N ILE A 175 6.29 -15.29 -11.63
CA ILE A 175 6.84 -14.53 -10.49
C ILE A 175 7.11 -13.06 -10.83
N ILE A 176 7.07 -12.64 -12.11
CA ILE A 176 7.38 -11.26 -12.52
C ILE A 176 6.52 -10.24 -11.78
N PRO A 177 5.17 -10.36 -11.72
CA PRO A 177 4.34 -9.34 -11.09
C PRO A 177 4.65 -9.17 -9.60
N GLY A 178 4.80 -10.29 -8.88
CA GLY A 178 5.22 -10.31 -7.47
C GLY A 178 6.59 -9.68 -7.28
N THR A 179 7.58 -10.17 -8.03
CA THR A 179 8.96 -9.71 -7.96
C THR A 179 9.06 -8.20 -8.22
N PHE A 180 8.30 -7.68 -9.19
CA PHE A 180 8.29 -6.27 -9.50
C PHE A 180 7.78 -5.41 -8.34
N VAL A 181 6.69 -5.81 -7.69
CA VAL A 181 6.14 -5.09 -6.53
C VAL A 181 7.20 -5.03 -5.42
N TYR A 182 7.78 -6.17 -5.05
CA TYR A 182 8.81 -6.22 -4.00
C TYR A 182 10.08 -5.46 -4.38
N ALA A 183 10.56 -5.56 -5.63
CA ALA A 183 11.72 -4.80 -6.10
C ALA A 183 11.44 -3.29 -6.15
N ASN A 184 10.22 -2.88 -6.49
CA ASN A 184 9.82 -1.47 -6.46
C ASN A 184 9.81 -0.91 -5.04
N VAL A 185 9.35 -1.69 -4.07
CA VAL A 185 9.43 -1.29 -2.66
C VAL A 185 10.88 -1.29 -2.17
N GLY A 186 11.69 -2.29 -2.55
CA GLY A 186 13.12 -2.33 -2.25
C GLY A 186 13.89 -1.10 -2.71
N ARG A 187 13.49 -0.44 -3.81
CA ARG A 187 14.07 0.84 -4.24
C ARG A 187 14.00 1.93 -3.17
N GLU A 188 12.99 1.87 -2.31
CA GLU A 188 12.72 2.82 -1.22
C GLU A 188 13.17 2.26 0.14
N LEU A 189 14.11 1.30 0.18
CA LEU A 189 14.54 0.59 1.41
C LEU A 189 14.82 1.49 2.63
N GLY A 190 15.23 2.75 2.40
CA GLY A 190 15.49 3.73 3.45
C GLY A 190 14.26 4.23 4.22
N THR A 191 13.05 4.07 3.68
CA THR A 191 11.79 4.55 4.28
C THR A 191 10.93 3.44 4.88
N ILE A 192 11.32 2.17 4.73
CA ILE A 192 10.55 1.02 5.21
C ILE A 192 10.93 0.70 6.64
N GLU A 193 9.98 0.80 7.57
CA GLU A 193 10.18 0.44 8.98
C GLU A 193 9.89 -1.05 9.25
N SER A 194 9.01 -1.70 8.47
CA SER A 194 8.65 -3.11 8.68
C SER A 194 8.38 -3.90 7.38
N LEU A 195 8.59 -5.23 7.41
CA LEU A 195 8.21 -6.12 6.29
C LEU A 195 6.69 -6.36 6.20
N SER A 196 5.92 -6.04 7.25
CA SER A 196 4.45 -6.16 7.28
C SER A 196 3.76 -5.17 6.34
N ASP A 197 4.39 -4.04 6.04
CA ASP A 197 3.87 -3.03 5.11
C ASP A 197 3.76 -3.55 3.67
N LEU A 198 4.44 -4.65 3.36
CA LEU A 198 4.50 -5.28 2.03
C LEU A 198 3.32 -6.23 1.76
N ALA A 199 2.69 -6.76 2.81
CA ALA A 199 1.64 -7.78 2.74
C ALA A 199 0.25 -7.16 2.94
N SER A 200 0.00 -6.00 2.34
CA SER A 200 -1.29 -5.34 2.46
C SER A 200 -2.43 -6.24 1.92
N PRO A 201 -3.62 -6.25 2.54
CA PRO A 201 -4.74 -7.08 2.09
C PRO A 201 -5.08 -6.92 0.61
N GLN A 202 -4.82 -5.75 0.02
CA GLN A 202 -5.11 -5.44 -1.38
C GLN A 202 -4.09 -6.03 -2.33
N THR A 203 -2.80 -6.00 -1.97
CA THR A 203 -1.77 -6.73 -2.72
C THR A 203 -2.08 -8.23 -2.68
N LEU A 204 -2.50 -8.76 -1.53
CA LEU A 204 -2.94 -10.16 -1.39
C LEU A 204 -4.17 -10.47 -2.26
N ILE A 205 -5.20 -9.61 -2.25
CA ILE A 205 -6.42 -9.78 -3.05
C ILE A 205 -6.11 -9.68 -4.55
N ALA A 206 -5.35 -8.67 -5.00
CA ALA A 206 -5.00 -8.47 -6.41
C ALA A 206 -4.23 -9.67 -6.96
N PHE A 207 -3.25 -10.16 -6.22
CA PHE A 207 -2.52 -11.36 -6.58
C PHE A 207 -3.38 -12.63 -6.54
N THR A 208 -4.30 -12.73 -5.57
CA THR A 208 -5.26 -13.84 -5.49
C THR A 208 -6.18 -13.85 -6.71
N LEU A 209 -6.74 -12.70 -7.10
CA LEU A 209 -7.58 -12.54 -8.29
C LEU A 209 -6.82 -12.89 -9.58
N LEU A 210 -5.57 -12.42 -9.71
CA LEU A 210 -4.71 -12.73 -10.85
C LEU A 210 -4.38 -14.23 -10.91
N GLY A 211 -4.15 -14.86 -9.76
CA GLY A 211 -4.01 -16.31 -9.66
C GLY A 211 -5.28 -17.04 -10.09
N LEU A 212 -6.45 -16.65 -9.57
CA LEU A 212 -7.75 -17.23 -9.94
C LEU A 212 -8.01 -17.09 -11.44
N PHE A 213 -7.63 -15.97 -12.04
CA PHE A 213 -7.70 -15.75 -13.49
C PHE A 213 -6.88 -16.80 -14.26
N ALA A 214 -5.69 -17.17 -13.77
CA ALA A 214 -4.86 -18.22 -14.39
C ALA A 214 -5.51 -19.62 -14.35
N LEU A 215 -6.51 -19.85 -13.49
CA LEU A 215 -7.28 -21.10 -13.42
C LEU A 215 -8.46 -21.16 -14.39
N ILE A 216 -8.91 -20.03 -14.96
CA ILE A 216 -10.07 -19.96 -15.86
C ILE A 216 -9.98 -20.99 -17.01
N PRO A 217 -8.85 -21.17 -17.72
CA PRO A 217 -8.77 -22.16 -18.81
C PRO A 217 -8.94 -23.60 -18.32
N THR A 218 -8.50 -23.91 -17.10
CA THR A 218 -8.61 -25.24 -16.50
C THR A 218 -10.03 -25.51 -16.03
N ILE A 219 -10.63 -24.56 -15.31
CA ILE A 219 -12.02 -24.61 -14.87
C ILE A 219 -12.95 -24.72 -16.09
N TYR A 220 -12.72 -23.93 -17.14
CA TYR A 220 -13.48 -24.03 -18.39
C TYR A 220 -13.38 -25.42 -19.02
N LYS A 221 -12.18 -26.02 -19.13
CA LYS A 221 -12.02 -27.38 -19.67
C LYS A 221 -12.72 -28.44 -18.82
N GLN A 222 -12.73 -28.29 -17.50
CA GLN A 222 -13.42 -29.21 -16.58
C GLN A 222 -14.94 -29.04 -16.62
N ILE A 223 -15.43 -27.83 -16.87
CA ILE A 223 -16.87 -27.49 -16.92
C ILE A 223 -17.46 -27.56 -18.34
N LYS A 224 -16.67 -27.68 -19.41
CA LYS A 224 -17.17 -27.83 -20.80
C LYS A 224 -18.08 -29.06 -20.97
N GLY A 225 -18.09 -30.01 -20.04
CA GLY A 225 -19.06 -31.12 -19.92
C GLY A 225 -20.38 -30.78 -19.20
N ARG A 226 -20.53 -29.59 -18.60
CA ARG A 226 -21.71 -29.12 -17.85
C ARG A 226 -21.93 -27.60 -18.08
N LYS A 227 -22.45 -27.26 -19.26
CA LYS A 227 -22.63 -25.88 -19.80
C LYS A 227 -23.26 -24.85 -18.84
N LYS A 228 -24.09 -25.25 -17.87
CA LYS A 228 -24.79 -24.33 -16.95
C LYS A 228 -23.90 -23.72 -15.86
N VAL A 229 -22.83 -24.40 -15.44
CA VAL A 229 -21.99 -23.95 -14.30
C VAL A 229 -20.96 -22.90 -14.73
N ALA A 230 -20.45 -22.98 -15.96
CA ALA A 230 -19.49 -22.00 -16.50
C ALA A 230 -20.14 -20.63 -16.70
N ALA A 231 -21.40 -20.60 -17.14
CA ALA A 231 -22.20 -19.38 -17.26
C ALA A 231 -22.50 -18.77 -15.88
N ALA A 232 -22.77 -19.59 -14.87
CA ALA A 232 -23.00 -19.13 -13.50
C ALA A 232 -21.73 -18.54 -12.86
N LEU A 233 -20.56 -19.16 -13.06
CA LEU A 233 -19.28 -18.63 -12.52
C LEU A 233 -18.84 -17.34 -13.22
N LEU A 234 -19.04 -17.23 -14.54
CA LEU A 234 -18.80 -16.00 -15.28
C LEU A 234 -19.79 -14.90 -14.85
N GLY A 235 -21.05 -15.27 -14.61
CA GLY A 235 -22.09 -14.38 -14.08
C GLY A 235 -21.80 -13.86 -12.68
N VAL A 236 -21.27 -14.69 -11.78
CA VAL A 236 -20.89 -14.26 -10.42
C VAL A 236 -19.66 -13.34 -10.45
N MET A 237 -18.66 -13.61 -11.30
CA MET A 237 -17.50 -12.72 -11.47
C MET A 237 -17.86 -11.36 -12.09
N LEU A 238 -18.84 -11.33 -13.00
CA LEU A 238 -19.36 -10.09 -13.58
C LEU A 238 -20.30 -9.35 -12.60
N ALA A 239 -21.04 -10.07 -11.74
CA ALA A 239 -21.95 -9.47 -10.76
C ALA A 239 -21.23 -8.74 -9.63
N THR A 240 -19.98 -9.11 -9.30
CA THR A 240 -19.15 -8.42 -8.30
C THR A 240 -18.46 -7.14 -8.81
N ALA A 241 -18.66 -6.78 -10.07
CA ALA A 241 -18.22 -5.51 -10.65
C ALA A 241 -19.44 -4.64 -10.99
N HIS A 242 -20.20 -4.22 -9.98
CA HIS A 242 -21.23 -3.18 -10.15
C HIS A 242 -20.70 -1.84 -9.60
N PRO A 243 -20.09 -0.99 -10.45
CA PRO A 243 -19.75 0.38 -10.07
C PRO A 243 -20.99 1.23 -9.72
N ALA A 244 -22.19 0.83 -10.17
CA ALA A 244 -23.43 1.56 -9.95
C ALA A 244 -23.81 1.72 -8.46
N GLN A 245 -23.59 0.70 -7.63
CA GLN A 245 -23.97 0.75 -6.20
C GLN A 245 -22.96 1.52 -5.34
N ALA A 246 -21.70 1.65 -5.80
CA ALA A 246 -20.69 2.47 -5.13
C ALA A 246 -20.99 3.98 -5.27
N GLY A 247 -21.54 4.40 -6.42
CA GLY A 247 -21.98 5.78 -6.66
C GLY A 247 -23.14 6.18 -5.74
N GLU A 248 -24.22 5.39 -5.71
CA GLU A 248 -25.40 5.69 -4.89
C GLU A 248 -25.11 5.79 -3.38
N ASN A 249 -24.24 4.90 -2.87
CA ASN A 249 -23.86 4.92 -1.45
C ASN A 249 -23.06 6.19 -1.08
N TYR A 250 -22.18 6.65 -1.98
CA TYR A 250 -21.38 7.83 -1.73
C TYR A 250 -22.20 9.12 -1.86
N ASP A 251 -23.13 9.20 -2.81
CA ASP A 251 -24.08 10.32 -2.91
C ASP A 251 -24.95 10.44 -1.64
N ARG A 252 -25.39 9.29 -1.10
CA ARG A 252 -26.10 9.25 0.18
C ARG A 252 -25.22 9.70 1.34
N PHE A 253 -23.95 9.27 1.38
CA PHE A 253 -22.98 9.77 2.36
C PHE A 253 -22.85 11.29 2.29
N LEU A 254 -22.66 11.85 1.09
CA LEU A 254 -22.54 13.30 0.88
C LEU A 254 -23.77 14.04 1.36
N SER A 255 -24.98 13.55 1.07
CA SER A 255 -26.22 14.16 1.55
C SER A 255 -26.33 14.18 3.07
N LEU A 256 -26.00 13.07 3.74
CA LEU A 256 -25.99 13.01 5.20
C LEU A 256 -24.91 13.92 5.81
N TYR A 257 -23.73 13.95 5.18
CA TYR A 257 -22.61 14.77 5.63
C TYR A 257 -22.90 16.27 5.46
N ASP A 258 -23.45 16.70 4.33
CA ASP A 258 -23.94 18.07 4.11
C ASP A 258 -24.93 18.47 5.21
N GLY A 259 -25.88 17.59 5.54
CA GLY A 259 -26.85 17.84 6.60
C GLY A 259 -26.25 17.97 8.00
N LEU A 260 -25.17 17.24 8.30
CA LEU A 260 -24.42 17.36 9.56
C LEU A 260 -23.60 18.66 9.60
N LEU A 261 -22.88 18.96 8.52
CA LEU A 261 -22.08 20.18 8.39
C LEU A 261 -22.95 21.43 8.58
N GLN A 262 -24.11 21.49 7.92
CA GLN A 262 -25.00 22.65 8.03
C GLN A 262 -25.57 22.83 9.44
N ALA A 263 -25.87 21.72 10.13
CA ALA A 263 -26.48 21.72 11.46
C ALA A 263 -25.49 22.04 12.58
N TYR A 264 -24.25 21.55 12.47
CA TYR A 264 -23.31 21.52 13.59
C TYR A 264 -22.02 22.30 13.35
N VAL A 265 -21.80 22.85 12.15
CA VAL A 265 -20.68 23.75 11.87
C VAL A 265 -21.20 25.18 11.77
N ARG A 266 -20.70 26.05 12.66
CA ARG A 266 -21.09 27.46 12.74
C ARG A 266 -19.89 28.37 13.02
N PRO A 267 -19.93 29.64 12.59
CA PRO A 267 -18.89 30.60 12.94
C PRO A 267 -18.69 30.69 14.45
N ALA A 268 -17.43 30.75 14.87
CA ALA A 268 -16.98 30.89 16.24
C ALA A 268 -15.70 31.75 16.29
N GLU A 269 -15.34 32.20 17.49
CA GLU A 269 -14.13 32.99 17.70
C GLU A 269 -13.47 32.59 19.02
N LYS A 270 -12.14 32.57 19.04
CA LYS A 270 -11.34 32.38 20.25
C LYS A 270 -10.08 33.24 20.14
N ASP A 271 -9.81 34.04 21.16
CA ASP A 271 -8.61 34.88 21.26
C ASP A 271 -8.36 35.74 20.00
N GLY A 272 -9.44 36.26 19.38
CA GLY A 272 -9.39 37.06 18.15
C GLY A 272 -9.19 36.26 16.85
N ILE A 273 -9.18 34.93 16.92
CA ILE A 273 -9.12 34.04 15.76
C ILE A 273 -10.55 33.61 15.42
N ALA A 274 -11.07 34.05 14.28
CA ALA A 274 -12.32 33.57 13.73
C ALA A 274 -12.13 32.20 13.04
N TYR A 275 -13.06 31.28 13.25
CA TYR A 275 -13.06 29.95 12.63
C TYR A 275 -14.48 29.36 12.50
N ASN A 276 -14.60 28.29 11.74
CA ASN A 276 -15.79 27.44 11.74
C ASN A 276 -15.68 26.39 12.85
N GLY A 277 -16.45 26.60 13.92
CA GLY A 277 -16.52 25.72 15.08
C GLY A 277 -17.51 24.58 14.89
N VAL A 278 -17.18 23.41 15.45
CA VAL A 278 -18.00 22.20 15.40
C VAL A 278 -18.66 21.94 16.75
N ASP A 279 -19.98 21.75 16.74
CA ASP A 279 -20.73 21.22 17.88
C ASP A 279 -20.57 19.71 17.95
N TYR A 280 -19.45 19.26 18.55
CA TYR A 280 -19.10 17.84 18.63
C TYR A 280 -20.12 17.01 19.42
N ASP A 281 -20.74 17.58 20.46
CA ASP A 281 -21.70 16.86 21.29
C ASP A 281 -23.04 16.71 20.56
N GLY A 282 -23.52 17.78 19.91
CA GLY A 282 -24.67 17.73 19.02
C GLY A 282 -24.46 16.77 17.85
N TRP A 283 -23.29 16.84 17.20
CA TRP A 283 -22.91 15.96 16.09
C TRP A 283 -22.89 14.48 16.52
N ALA A 284 -22.31 14.18 17.68
CA ALA A 284 -22.23 12.82 18.21
C ALA A 284 -23.60 12.19 18.51
N ALA A 285 -24.56 13.01 18.95
CA ALA A 285 -25.92 12.58 19.28
C ALA A 285 -26.77 12.31 18.02
N ASP A 286 -26.43 12.90 16.88
CA ASP A 286 -27.20 12.77 15.65
C ASP A 286 -27.05 11.38 14.99
N SER A 287 -28.18 10.73 14.70
CA SER A 287 -28.17 9.40 14.05
C SER A 287 -27.53 9.40 12.66
N ARG A 288 -27.55 10.54 11.95
CA ARG A 288 -26.96 10.69 10.60
C ARG A 288 -25.47 10.43 10.63
N HIS A 289 -24.77 10.75 11.72
CA HIS A 289 -23.33 10.53 11.84
C HIS A 289 -22.97 9.03 11.75
N ARG A 290 -23.68 8.17 12.50
CA ARG A 290 -23.45 6.72 12.44
C ARG A 290 -23.78 6.13 11.07
N GLU A 291 -24.80 6.65 10.41
CA GLU A 291 -25.18 6.20 9.06
C GLU A 291 -24.16 6.65 8.01
N ALA A 292 -23.73 7.92 8.05
CA ALA A 292 -22.69 8.46 7.19
C ALA A 292 -21.37 7.69 7.37
N LEU A 293 -20.96 7.40 8.61
CA LEU A 293 -19.76 6.59 8.87
C LEU A 293 -19.87 5.21 8.21
N LYS A 294 -21.00 4.51 8.37
CA LYS A 294 -21.21 3.20 7.72
C LYS A 294 -21.08 3.29 6.21
N LEU A 295 -21.70 4.29 5.58
CA LEU A 295 -21.65 4.49 4.12
C LEU A 295 -20.24 4.83 3.64
N LEU A 296 -19.49 5.65 4.39
CA LEU A 296 -18.11 5.98 4.08
C LEU A 296 -17.19 4.76 4.14
N LEU A 297 -17.34 3.91 5.18
CA LEU A 297 -16.50 2.72 5.37
C LEU A 297 -16.74 1.63 4.31
N VAL A 298 -17.96 1.52 3.79
CA VAL A 298 -18.27 0.59 2.68
C VAL A 298 -17.97 1.17 1.30
N GLY A 299 -17.71 2.48 1.20
CA GLY A 299 -17.34 3.15 -0.04
C GLY A 299 -16.01 2.64 -0.59
N ASN A 300 -15.92 2.45 -1.91
CA ASN A 300 -14.70 1.97 -2.57
C ASN A 300 -13.91 3.14 -3.19
N PRO A 301 -12.86 3.66 -2.53
CA PRO A 301 -12.07 4.76 -3.11
C PRO A 301 -11.41 4.41 -4.45
N GLY A 302 -11.25 3.12 -4.76
CA GLY A 302 -10.70 2.65 -6.04
C GLY A 302 -11.65 2.77 -7.22
N SER A 303 -12.94 3.04 -7.01
CA SER A 303 -13.90 3.26 -8.10
C SER A 303 -13.93 4.70 -8.63
N TYR A 304 -13.27 5.64 -7.95
CA TYR A 304 -13.24 7.06 -8.34
C TYR A 304 -11.92 7.42 -9.04
N ALA A 305 -11.98 8.39 -9.96
CA ALA A 305 -10.82 8.95 -10.64
C ALA A 305 -10.92 10.49 -10.72
N GLY A 306 -9.80 11.16 -10.95
CA GLY A 306 -9.75 12.63 -11.06
C GLY A 306 -10.38 13.33 -9.86
N ASP A 307 -11.22 14.34 -10.13
CA ASP A 307 -11.84 15.18 -9.10
C ASP A 307 -12.77 14.41 -8.17
N GLU A 308 -13.42 13.34 -8.63
CA GLU A 308 -14.23 12.48 -7.76
C GLU A 308 -13.37 11.84 -6.68
N LYS A 309 -12.18 11.37 -7.04
CA LYS A 309 -11.25 10.75 -6.10
C LYS A 309 -10.72 11.79 -5.11
N THR A 310 -10.35 12.98 -5.59
CA THR A 310 -9.85 14.05 -4.71
C THR A 310 -10.93 14.52 -3.74
N ALA A 311 -12.15 14.77 -4.22
CA ALA A 311 -13.29 15.16 -3.38
C ALA A 311 -13.61 14.08 -2.33
N PHE A 312 -13.59 12.79 -2.74
CA PHE A 312 -13.74 11.67 -1.81
C PHE A 312 -12.76 11.73 -0.64
N TRP A 313 -11.47 11.87 -0.93
CA TRP A 313 -10.45 11.83 0.11
C TRP A 313 -10.46 13.06 1.01
N ILE A 314 -10.79 14.24 0.49
CA ILE A 314 -10.96 15.45 1.32
C ILE A 314 -12.16 15.27 2.27
N ASN A 315 -13.30 14.80 1.77
CA ASN A 315 -14.48 14.56 2.59
C ASN A 315 -14.23 13.46 3.64
N ALA A 316 -13.56 12.37 3.24
CA ALA A 316 -13.20 11.28 4.13
C ALA A 316 -12.28 11.79 5.26
N TYR A 317 -11.22 12.53 4.93
CA TYR A 317 -10.33 13.11 5.95
C TYR A 317 -11.10 13.97 6.94
N ASN A 318 -11.90 14.92 6.45
CA ASN A 318 -12.63 15.86 7.31
C ASN A 318 -13.66 15.14 8.20
N PHE A 319 -14.42 14.21 7.63
CA PHE A 319 -15.41 13.43 8.39
C PHE A 319 -14.74 12.53 9.44
N LEU A 320 -13.65 11.86 9.08
CA LEU A 320 -12.93 10.96 9.99
C LEU A 320 -12.18 11.72 11.08
N THR A 321 -11.74 12.95 10.84
CA THR A 321 -11.22 13.83 11.89
C THR A 321 -12.31 14.13 12.92
N ILE A 322 -13.54 14.44 12.49
CA ILE A 322 -14.66 14.66 13.42
C ILE A 322 -15.01 13.37 14.18
N GLU A 323 -15.08 12.23 13.47
CA GLU A 323 -15.28 10.91 14.07
C GLU A 323 -14.23 10.62 15.15
N LEU A 324 -12.95 10.93 14.92
CA LEU A 324 -11.90 10.75 15.92
C LEU A 324 -12.20 11.52 17.21
N ILE A 325 -12.59 12.80 17.10
CA ILE A 325 -12.91 13.64 18.25
C ILE A 325 -14.18 13.15 18.97
N VAL A 326 -15.21 12.78 18.21
CA VAL A 326 -16.48 12.26 18.74
C VAL A 326 -16.23 10.98 19.52
N ARG A 327 -15.50 10.03 18.92
CA ARG A 327 -15.21 8.71 19.48
C ARG A 327 -14.36 8.77 20.75
N GLU A 328 -13.32 9.60 20.75
CA GLU A 328 -12.40 9.71 21.89
C GLU A 328 -12.94 10.63 22.99
N GLY A 329 -13.97 11.43 22.72
CA GLY A 329 -14.56 12.34 23.71
C GLY A 329 -13.68 13.55 24.08
N GLU A 330 -12.69 13.90 23.26
CA GLU A 330 -11.78 15.03 23.50
C GLU A 330 -12.48 16.38 23.28
N ARG A 331 -12.27 17.36 24.17
CA ARG A 331 -12.97 18.66 24.16
C ARG A 331 -12.07 19.88 24.40
N LYS A 332 -10.76 19.68 24.48
CA LYS A 332 -9.74 20.71 24.76
C LYS A 332 -8.78 20.88 23.59
N SER A 333 -8.10 19.82 23.14
CA SER A 333 -7.12 19.91 22.06
C SER A 333 -6.93 18.56 21.36
N ILE A 334 -6.87 18.56 20.02
CA ILE A 334 -6.57 17.35 19.26
C ILE A 334 -5.20 16.76 19.61
N LYS A 335 -4.23 17.57 20.06
CA LYS A 335 -2.91 17.06 20.44
C LYS A 335 -2.95 16.14 21.67
N ASN A 336 -3.98 16.24 22.50
CA ASN A 336 -4.17 15.33 23.64
C ASN A 336 -4.49 13.89 23.19
N LEU A 337 -4.93 13.72 21.94
CA LEU A 337 -5.10 12.40 21.33
C LEU A 337 -3.76 11.81 20.85
N GLY A 338 -2.68 12.58 20.87
CA GLY A 338 -1.31 12.11 20.62
C GLY A 338 -0.63 11.67 21.91
N GLY A 339 0.39 10.82 21.78
CA GLY A 339 1.28 10.41 22.87
C GLY A 339 2.72 10.84 22.63
N THR A 340 3.64 10.43 23.51
CA THR A 340 5.08 10.70 23.39
C THR A 340 5.70 10.14 22.10
N PHE A 341 5.07 9.13 21.50
CA PHE A 341 5.54 8.43 20.28
C PHE A 341 4.45 8.26 19.22
N THR A 342 3.26 8.83 19.40
CA THR A 342 2.12 8.65 18.50
C THR A 342 1.46 9.98 18.16
N SER A 343 1.30 10.24 16.86
CA SER A 343 0.57 11.40 16.38
C SER A 343 -0.94 11.14 16.49
N PRO A 344 -1.79 12.12 16.88
CA PRO A 344 -3.25 11.98 16.88
C PRO A 344 -3.79 11.36 15.59
N TRP A 345 -3.20 11.77 14.45
CA TRP A 345 -3.60 11.38 13.11
C TRP A 345 -3.13 9.98 12.69
N THR A 346 -2.26 9.35 13.50
CA THR A 346 -1.83 7.93 13.35
C THR A 346 -2.56 6.99 14.31
N ARG A 347 -3.33 7.53 15.27
CA ARG A 347 -3.90 6.77 16.40
C ARG A 347 -4.96 5.76 15.98
N HIS A 348 -5.83 6.13 15.05
CA HIS A 348 -6.92 5.28 14.61
C HIS A 348 -6.84 5.05 13.10
N ALA A 349 -7.11 3.81 12.70
CA ALA A 349 -7.23 3.43 11.33
C ALA A 349 -8.66 2.95 11.07
N TRP A 350 -9.31 3.51 10.05
CA TRP A 350 -10.67 3.13 9.68
C TRP A 350 -10.62 2.18 8.47
N PRO A 351 -11.44 1.11 8.48
CA PRO A 351 -11.52 0.19 7.36
C PRO A 351 -12.37 0.81 6.24
N LEU A 352 -11.74 1.47 5.26
CA LEU A 352 -12.42 1.92 4.03
C LEU A 352 -12.13 0.91 2.92
N ALA A 353 -13.18 0.27 2.40
CA ALA A 353 -13.08 -0.78 1.39
C ALA A 353 -12.11 -1.92 1.74
N GLY A 354 -12.00 -2.26 3.02
CA GLY A 354 -11.10 -3.31 3.50
C GLY A 354 -9.61 -2.94 3.50
N MET A 355 -9.25 -1.65 3.42
CA MET A 355 -7.95 -1.16 3.90
C MET A 355 -8.12 -0.29 5.14
N ASP A 356 -7.17 -0.39 6.06
CA ASP A 356 -7.07 0.48 7.22
C ASP A 356 -6.34 1.76 6.84
N TYR A 357 -7.04 2.90 6.92
CA TYR A 357 -6.47 4.22 6.66
C TYR A 357 -6.45 5.05 7.94
N THR A 358 -5.26 5.56 8.28
CA THR A 358 -5.10 6.62 9.27
C THR A 358 -5.32 7.98 8.60
N LEU A 359 -5.63 9.01 9.38
CA LEU A 359 -5.72 10.38 8.86
C LEU A 359 -4.37 10.84 8.27
N ASP A 360 -3.27 10.46 8.91
CA ASP A 360 -1.91 10.70 8.41
C ASP A 360 -1.67 10.04 7.04
N HIS A 361 -2.11 8.80 6.85
CA HIS A 361 -2.01 8.13 5.56
C HIS A 361 -2.81 8.87 4.49
N ILE A 362 -4.05 9.26 4.79
CA ILE A 362 -4.91 9.98 3.84
C ILE A 362 -4.24 11.30 3.41
N GLU A 363 -3.69 12.06 4.36
CA GLU A 363 -3.01 13.33 4.07
C GLU A 363 -1.71 13.11 3.28
N HIS A 364 -0.78 12.33 3.83
CA HIS A 364 0.60 12.25 3.34
C HIS A 364 0.80 11.29 2.16
N LYS A 365 -0.02 10.24 2.03
CA LYS A 365 0.15 9.20 0.99
C LYS A 365 -0.89 9.29 -0.11
N ILE A 366 -1.98 10.03 0.09
CA ILE A 366 -3.07 10.12 -0.88
C ILE A 366 -3.27 11.56 -1.35
N LEU A 367 -3.56 12.49 -0.44
CA LEU A 367 -3.93 13.87 -0.80
C LEU A 367 -2.73 14.70 -1.24
N ARG A 368 -1.65 14.75 -0.47
CA ARG A 368 -0.45 15.54 -0.81
C ARG A 368 0.19 15.13 -2.15
N PRO A 369 0.33 13.83 -2.49
CA PRO A 369 0.87 13.41 -3.79
C PRO A 369 0.03 13.82 -5.01
N ILE A 370 -1.21 14.29 -4.84
CA ILE A 370 -2.00 14.87 -5.95
C ILE A 370 -1.33 16.14 -6.49
N GLY A 371 -0.59 16.87 -5.64
CA GLY A 371 0.19 18.04 -6.03
C GLY A 371 -0.60 19.34 -6.13
N ASP A 372 -1.84 19.38 -5.63
CA ASP A 372 -2.63 20.61 -5.51
C ASP A 372 -2.51 21.18 -4.08
N ALA A 373 -1.73 22.26 -3.95
CA ALA A 373 -1.48 22.91 -2.66
C ALA A 373 -2.74 23.47 -1.99
N ARG A 374 -3.83 23.71 -2.74
CA ARG A 374 -5.10 24.19 -2.19
C ARG A 374 -5.73 23.18 -1.24
N ILE A 375 -5.38 21.89 -1.37
CA ILE A 375 -5.88 20.81 -0.50
C ILE A 375 -5.53 21.06 0.97
N HIS A 376 -4.38 21.69 1.27
CA HIS A 376 -4.01 22.07 2.64
C HIS A 376 -5.05 22.96 3.31
N PHE A 377 -5.79 23.76 2.54
CA PHE A 377 -6.87 24.61 3.04
C PHE A 377 -8.23 23.90 3.01
N ALA A 378 -8.32 22.75 2.38
CA ALA A 378 -9.55 21.98 2.24
C ALA A 378 -9.74 20.95 3.36
N ILE A 379 -8.64 20.52 3.97
CA ILE A 379 -8.62 19.59 5.10
C ILE A 379 -8.55 20.32 6.44
N ASN A 380 -9.34 19.88 7.41
CA ASN A 380 -9.42 20.45 8.74
C ASN A 380 -8.92 19.44 9.78
N CYS A 381 -7.88 19.83 10.52
CA CYS A 381 -7.25 19.02 11.57
C CYS A 381 -7.89 19.21 12.96
N ALA A 382 -9.12 19.73 13.03
CA ALA A 382 -9.86 20.05 14.26
C ALA A 382 -9.17 21.02 15.24
N SER A 383 -8.31 21.94 14.76
CA SER A 383 -7.73 23.00 15.60
C SER A 383 -8.24 24.39 15.23
N VAL A 384 -8.20 25.34 16.18
CA VAL A 384 -8.63 26.74 15.96
C VAL A 384 -7.84 27.41 14.84
N SER A 385 -6.52 27.20 14.78
CA SER A 385 -5.66 27.74 13.72
C SER A 385 -5.65 26.91 12.43
N CYS A 386 -6.37 25.79 12.38
CA CYS A 386 -6.52 25.01 11.15
C CYS A 386 -7.42 25.74 10.13
N PRO A 387 -7.27 25.44 8.82
CA PRO A 387 -8.16 25.97 7.80
C PRO A 387 -9.61 25.60 8.09
N ASP A 388 -10.54 26.47 7.71
CA ASP A 388 -11.94 26.31 8.11
C ASP A 388 -12.58 25.10 7.46
N LEU A 389 -13.29 24.31 8.26
CA LEU A 389 -14.17 23.27 7.76
C LEU A 389 -15.33 23.94 7.01
N ARG A 390 -15.52 23.59 5.72
CA ARG A 390 -16.66 24.07 4.94
C ARG A 390 -17.98 23.55 5.53
N ARG A 391 -19.05 24.32 5.36
CA ARG A 391 -20.42 23.93 5.77
C ARG A 391 -21.14 23.07 4.73
N GLU A 392 -20.38 22.53 3.78
CA GLU A 392 -20.80 21.66 2.68
C GLU A 392 -19.63 20.74 2.30
N SER A 393 -19.95 19.57 1.77
CA SER A 393 -19.00 18.59 1.27
C SER A 393 -18.41 19.01 -0.09
N TYR A 394 -17.22 18.50 -0.39
CA TYR A 394 -16.59 18.69 -1.70
C TYR A 394 -17.21 17.77 -2.74
N LYS A 395 -17.50 18.30 -3.92
CA LYS A 395 -18.15 17.56 -5.02
C LYS A 395 -17.33 17.69 -6.29
N ALA A 396 -17.18 16.60 -7.05
CA ALA A 396 -16.32 16.56 -8.23
C ALA A 396 -16.61 17.69 -9.22
N GLY A 397 -17.89 17.94 -9.54
CA GLY A 397 -18.31 18.98 -10.49
C GLY A 397 -18.03 20.42 -10.06
N THR A 398 -17.73 20.66 -8.78
CA THR A 398 -17.47 21.99 -8.21
C THR A 398 -16.14 22.07 -7.44
N LEU A 399 -15.32 21.01 -7.49
CA LEU A 399 -14.18 20.86 -6.60
C LEU A 399 -13.17 21.99 -6.78
N ASP A 400 -12.81 22.31 -8.02
CA ASP A 400 -11.84 23.36 -8.33
C ASP A 400 -12.28 24.73 -7.77
N GLN A 401 -13.55 25.08 -7.97
CA GLN A 401 -14.14 26.29 -7.40
C GLN A 401 -14.11 26.27 -5.86
N GLN A 402 -14.50 25.15 -5.24
CA GLN A 402 -14.53 25.02 -3.78
C GLN A 402 -13.12 25.15 -3.16
N LEU A 403 -12.11 24.59 -3.82
CA LEU A 403 -10.70 24.72 -3.41
C LEU A 403 -10.22 26.17 -3.51
N ASP A 404 -10.51 26.85 -4.61
CA ASP A 404 -10.14 28.26 -4.79
C ASP A 404 -10.83 29.18 -3.79
N GLU A 405 -12.11 28.95 -3.51
CA GLU A 405 -12.87 29.69 -2.49
C GLU A 405 -12.30 29.48 -1.08
N GLN A 406 -11.88 28.25 -0.75
CA GLN A 406 -11.23 27.97 0.53
C GLN A 406 -9.94 28.76 0.69
N VAL A 407 -9.09 28.79 -0.34
CA VAL A 407 -7.83 29.55 -0.28
C VAL A 407 -8.12 31.03 -0.10
N LYS A 408 -9.04 31.61 -0.88
CA LYS A 408 -9.41 33.04 -0.77
C LYS A 408 -9.95 33.37 0.62
N THR A 409 -10.85 32.54 1.14
CA THR A 409 -11.42 32.71 2.49
C THR A 409 -10.35 32.58 3.56
N ALA A 410 -9.46 31.59 3.43
CA ALA A 410 -8.34 31.41 4.33
C ALA A 410 -7.41 32.63 4.31
N MET A 411 -6.98 33.11 3.13
CA MET A 411 -6.10 34.28 3.01
C MET A 411 -6.70 35.56 3.61
N ALA A 412 -8.04 35.70 3.59
CA ALA A 412 -8.72 36.83 4.22
C ALA A 412 -8.70 36.76 5.76
N ASN A 413 -8.38 35.60 6.36
CA ASN A 413 -8.37 35.42 7.80
C ASN A 413 -7.03 35.85 8.42
N THR A 414 -7.02 37.08 8.93
CA THR A 414 -5.86 37.72 9.56
C THR A 414 -5.48 37.17 10.93
N GLY A 415 -6.34 36.34 11.53
CA GLY A 415 -6.09 35.72 12.83
C GLY A 415 -5.28 34.42 12.76
N LYS A 416 -5.31 33.69 11.63
CA LYS A 416 -4.67 32.36 11.54
C LYS A 416 -3.95 32.02 10.23
N VAL A 417 -4.15 32.78 9.15
CA VAL A 417 -3.59 32.41 7.84
C VAL A 417 -2.64 33.45 7.29
N MET A 418 -3.06 34.71 7.19
CA MET A 418 -2.23 35.75 6.60
C MET A 418 -2.58 37.13 7.11
N ARG A 419 -1.59 37.87 7.60
CA ARG A 419 -1.72 39.28 8.01
C ARG A 419 -0.51 40.08 7.58
N LYS A 420 -0.74 41.25 6.98
CA LYS A 420 0.32 42.20 6.64
C LYS A 420 0.48 43.23 7.76
N ASP A 421 1.73 43.51 8.14
CA ASP A 421 2.11 44.54 9.09
C ASP A 421 3.40 45.23 8.60
N GLY A 422 3.25 46.44 8.05
CA GLY A 422 4.31 47.12 7.30
C GLY A 422 4.84 46.26 6.14
N ASP A 423 6.16 46.06 6.12
CA ASP A 423 6.88 45.22 5.14
C ASP A 423 7.00 43.74 5.58
N THR A 424 6.31 43.35 6.66
CA THR A 424 6.28 41.98 7.15
C THR A 424 4.95 41.31 6.84
N LEU A 425 5.03 40.14 6.21
CA LEU A 425 3.91 39.25 5.99
C LEU A 425 3.96 38.11 7.02
N TYR A 426 2.99 38.12 7.93
CA TYR A 426 2.78 37.04 8.88
C TYR A 426 1.87 35.98 8.25
N VAL A 427 2.32 34.73 8.22
CA VAL A 427 1.59 33.61 7.59
C VAL A 427 1.46 32.41 8.53
N SER A 428 0.50 31.53 8.27
CA SER A 428 0.32 30.29 9.03
C SER A 428 1.56 29.40 9.00
N LYS A 429 1.76 28.60 10.07
CA LYS A 429 2.79 27.54 10.11
C LYS A 429 2.59 26.43 9.06
N ILE A 430 1.42 26.35 8.43
CA ILE A 430 1.19 25.42 7.30
C ILE A 430 2.20 25.67 6.17
N PHE A 431 2.57 26.92 5.92
CA PHE A 431 3.57 27.29 4.91
C PHE A 431 5.01 26.93 5.33
N ASP A 432 5.26 26.68 6.62
CA ASP A 432 6.53 26.18 7.13
C ASP A 432 6.58 24.65 7.03
N TRP A 433 5.57 23.98 7.62
CA TRP A 433 5.51 22.52 7.69
C TRP A 433 5.39 21.84 6.33
N PHE A 434 4.73 22.49 5.37
CA PHE A 434 4.45 21.95 4.03
C PHE A 434 5.03 22.79 2.90
N ALA A 435 6.12 23.53 3.16
CA ALA A 435 6.74 24.44 2.19
C ALA A 435 6.95 23.82 0.79
N ASP A 436 7.38 22.56 0.73
CA ASP A 436 7.64 21.83 -0.53
C ASP A 436 6.37 21.65 -1.39
N ASP A 437 5.19 21.61 -0.77
CA ASP A 437 3.94 21.46 -1.50
C ASP A 437 3.51 22.80 -2.15
N PHE A 438 3.99 23.93 -1.63
CA PHE A 438 3.73 25.27 -2.17
C PHE A 438 4.79 25.63 -3.22
N LYS A 439 4.49 25.35 -4.49
CA LYS A 439 5.35 25.71 -5.64
C LYS A 439 6.80 25.21 -5.48
N ARG A 440 6.98 24.01 -4.90
CA ARG A 440 8.29 23.37 -4.63
C ARG A 440 9.18 24.21 -3.71
N GLY A 441 8.60 24.77 -2.65
CA GLY A 441 9.30 25.59 -1.66
C GLY A 441 9.21 27.10 -1.92
N ASP A 442 8.70 27.55 -3.08
CA ASP A 442 8.48 28.97 -3.37
C ASP A 442 7.14 29.47 -2.78
N VAL A 443 7.07 29.48 -1.44
CA VAL A 443 5.90 29.94 -0.68
C VAL A 443 5.52 31.38 -1.04
N LYS A 444 6.49 32.28 -1.21
CA LYS A 444 6.20 33.67 -1.56
C LYS A 444 5.62 33.79 -2.97
N GLY A 445 6.17 33.05 -3.94
CA GLY A 445 5.61 33.01 -5.28
C GLY A 445 4.18 32.46 -5.28
N TRP A 446 3.91 31.41 -4.51
CA TRP A 446 2.56 30.86 -4.39
C TRP A 446 1.57 31.85 -3.73
N LEU A 447 1.99 32.52 -2.66
CA LEU A 447 1.19 33.59 -2.03
C LEU A 447 0.99 34.78 -2.98
N GLY A 448 1.96 35.09 -3.83
CA GLY A 448 1.86 36.11 -4.86
C GLY A 448 0.73 35.80 -5.85
N ASP A 449 0.64 34.53 -6.27
CA ASP A 449 -0.37 34.05 -7.21
C ASP A 449 -1.81 34.16 -6.65
N TYR A 450 -2.00 34.04 -5.33
CA TYR A 450 -3.34 34.05 -4.70
C TYR A 450 -3.74 35.34 -3.99
N ALA A 451 -2.79 36.04 -3.38
CA ALA A 451 -3.04 37.18 -2.49
C ALA A 451 -2.39 38.48 -2.98
N GLY A 452 -1.61 38.46 -4.07
CA GLY A 452 -0.97 39.67 -4.60
C GLY A 452 0.00 40.32 -3.62
N ILE A 453 0.88 39.52 -3.00
CA ILE A 453 1.84 40.00 -2.01
C ILE A 453 3.04 40.70 -2.67
N ASP A 454 3.69 41.59 -1.92
CA ASP A 454 4.99 42.16 -2.33
C ASP A 454 6.07 41.06 -2.26
N PRO A 455 6.76 40.74 -3.38
CA PRO A 455 7.84 39.75 -3.40
C PRO A 455 8.96 40.03 -2.40
N ASN A 456 9.18 41.30 -2.04
CA ASN A 456 10.22 41.73 -1.12
C ASN A 456 9.79 41.71 0.35
N ALA A 457 8.52 41.44 0.66
CA ALA A 457 8.04 41.40 2.03
C ALA A 457 8.80 40.33 2.84
N SER A 458 9.18 40.67 4.08
CA SER A 458 9.77 39.70 5.00
C SER A 458 8.68 38.73 5.48
N LEU A 459 8.97 37.43 5.49
CA LEU A 459 7.98 36.40 5.87
C LEU A 459 8.24 35.95 7.30
N ARG A 460 7.20 35.94 8.13
CA ARG A 460 7.23 35.42 9.50
C ARG A 460 6.05 34.47 9.74
N PHE A 461 6.24 33.49 10.61
CA PHE A 461 5.20 32.52 10.93
C PHE A 461 4.42 32.94 12.18
N MET A 462 3.10 32.82 12.11
CA MET A 462 2.18 33.08 13.22
C MET A 462 2.22 31.95 14.24
N ASP A 463 1.82 32.24 15.47
CA ASP A 463 1.55 31.19 16.46
C ASP A 463 0.35 30.33 16.03
N TYR A 464 0.34 29.09 16.50
CA TYR A 464 -0.66 28.10 16.08
C TYR A 464 -1.39 27.56 17.30
N ASP A 465 -2.69 27.88 17.41
CA ASP A 465 -3.56 27.43 18.49
C ASP A 465 -4.11 26.03 18.18
N TRP A 466 -3.58 25.05 18.93
CA TRP A 466 -3.97 23.64 18.86
C TRP A 466 -5.24 23.31 19.66
N SER A 467 -5.88 24.30 20.26
CA SER A 467 -7.18 24.11 20.91
C SER A 467 -8.19 23.60 19.90
N LEU A 468 -9.08 22.73 20.36
CA LEU A 468 -10.11 22.13 19.53
C LEU A 468 -11.02 23.23 18.96
N ASN A 469 -11.30 23.19 17.65
CA ASN A 469 -12.24 24.12 17.00
C ASN A 469 -13.71 23.76 17.32
N LYS A 470 -14.06 23.78 18.60
CA LYS A 470 -15.43 23.55 19.04
C LYS A 470 -16.25 24.83 19.05
N VAL A 471 -17.55 24.71 18.97
CA VAL A 471 -18.44 25.81 19.37
C VAL A 471 -18.36 26.00 20.88
N ASN A 472 -18.49 27.26 21.33
CA ASN A 472 -18.60 27.58 22.75
C ASN A 472 -19.87 26.99 23.39
#